data_AF-A0A064C7P3-F1
#
_entry.id   AF-A0A064C7P3-F1
#
_cell.length_a   1.000
_cell.length_b   1.000
_cell.length_c   1.000
_cell.angle_alpha   90.00
_cell.angle_beta   90.00
_cell.angle_gamma   90.00
#
_symmetry.space_group_name_H-M   'P 1'
#
loop_
_entity.id
_entity.type
_entity.pdbx_description
1 polymer ?
#
loop_
_entity_poly.entity_id
_entity_poly.type
_entity_poly.pdbx_seq_one_letter_code
_entity_poly.pdbx_strand_id
1 'polypeptide(L)' 'MEESDALEELVRAHSDLERLTDELADARERRRTAAQRLIDGGRGTTWIAAQLGVTKQAVDGFVKYKQRKTHAEK' A
#
# COMPACT_ATOMS: atom_id res chain seq x y z
N MET A 1 -13.67 3.88 33.54
CA MET A 1 -12.41 4.09 32.82
C MET A 1 -11.93 5.44 33.30
N GLU A 2 -10.90 5.46 34.14
CA GLU A 2 -10.37 6.71 34.64
C GLU A 2 -9.64 7.43 33.50
N GLU A 3 -9.57 8.76 33.54
CA GLU A 3 -8.96 9.59 32.50
C GLU A 3 -7.53 9.12 32.13
N SER A 4 -6.80 8.60 33.11
CA SER A 4 -5.46 8.03 32.94
C SER A 4 -5.44 6.76 32.09
N ASP A 5 -6.40 5.85 32.25
CA ASP A 5 -6.49 4.63 31.43
C ASP A 5 -6.79 4.97 29.97
N ALA A 6 -7.69 5.94 29.76
CA ALA A 6 -8.07 6.39 28.42
C ALA A 6 -6.92 7.12 27.72
N LEU A 7 -6.14 7.91 28.47
CA LEU A 7 -4.96 8.59 27.94
C LEU A 7 -3.84 7.59 27.57
N GLU A 8 -3.61 6.57 28.39
CA GLU A 8 -2.62 5.53 28.08
C GLU A 8 -3.00 4.75 26.81
N GLU A 9 -4.26 4.37 26.68
CA GLU A 9 -4.76 3.69 25.49
C GLU A 9 -4.66 4.57 24.24
N LEU A 10 -4.97 5.88 24.36
CA LEU A 10 -4.83 6.82 23.24
C LEU A 10 -3.38 6.90 22.74
N VAL A 11 -2.40 7.00 23.65
CA VAL A 11 -0.98 7.07 23.29
C VAL A 11 -0.53 5.76 22.61
N ARG A 12 -0.92 4.61 23.16
CA ARG A 12 -0.60 3.30 22.57
C ARG A 12 -1.19 3.15 21.18
N ALA A 13 -2.49 3.47 21.02
CA ALA A 13 -3.17 3.40 19.74
C ALA A 13 -2.53 4.33 18.69
N HIS A 14 -2.03 5.49 19.11
CA HIS A 14 -1.32 6.42 18.22
C HIS A 14 0.01 5.83 17.72
N SER A 15 0.83 5.29 18.62
CA SER A 15 2.10 4.65 18.22
C SER A 15 1.87 3.41 17.34
N ASP A 16 0.82 2.64 17.60
CA ASP A 16 0.44 1.53 16.73
C ASP A 16 -0.02 2.01 15.35
N LEU A 17 -0.77 3.11 15.28
CA LEU A 17 -1.15 3.72 14.01
C LEU A 17 0.08 4.12 13.19
N GLU A 18 1.07 4.75 13.81
CA GLU A 18 2.32 5.15 13.14
C GLU A 18 3.05 3.91 12.59
N ARG A 19 3.29 2.92 13.44
CA ARG A 19 3.95 1.66 13.05
C ARG A 19 3.22 0.94 11.93
N LEU A 20 1.90 0.76 12.05
CA LEU A 20 1.10 0.09 11.04
C LEU A 20 1.04 0.88 9.73
N THR A 21 1.12 2.20 9.79
CA THR A 21 1.20 3.06 8.60
C THR A 21 2.51 2.83 7.83
N ASP A 22 3.62 2.70 8.54
CA ASP A 22 4.93 2.38 7.95
C ASP A 22 4.94 0.97 7.34
N GLU A 23 4.46 -0.03 8.08
CA GLU A 23 4.34 -1.40 7.58
C GLU A 23 3.42 -1.49 6.34
N LEU A 24 2.35 -0.68 6.32
CA LEU A 24 1.44 -0.57 5.19
C LEU A 24 2.13 0.08 3.98
N ALA A 25 2.97 1.10 4.20
CA ALA A 25 3.75 1.71 3.13
C ALA A 25 4.71 0.69 2.49
N ASP A 26 5.43 -0.07 3.30
CA ASP A 26 6.34 -1.13 2.85
C ASP A 26 5.60 -2.25 2.11
N ALA A 27 4.45 -2.68 2.64
CA ALA A 27 3.61 -3.69 1.98
C ALA A 27 3.11 -3.18 0.61
N ARG A 28 2.73 -1.91 0.51
CA ARG A 28 2.32 -1.28 -0.76
C ARG A 28 3.47 -1.23 -1.76
N GLU A 29 4.69 -0.90 -1.32
CA GLU A 29 5.87 -0.89 -2.18
C GLU A 29 6.20 -2.29 -2.68
N ARG A 30 6.27 -3.29 -1.80
CA ARG A 30 6.51 -4.69 -2.17
C ARG A 30 5.46 -5.19 -3.17
N ARG A 31 4.18 -4.88 -2.94
CA ARG A 31 3.08 -5.23 -3.86
C ARG A 31 3.29 -4.60 -5.24
N ARG A 32 3.67 -3.32 -5.29
CA ARG A 32 3.92 -2.62 -6.56
C ARG A 32 5.11 -3.24 -7.31
N THR A 33 6.21 -3.47 -6.63
CA THR A 33 7.43 -4.06 -7.22
C THR A 33 7.14 -5.46 -7.76
N ALA A 34 6.40 -6.28 -7.02
CA ALA A 34 5.99 -7.61 -7.50
C ALA A 34 5.11 -7.52 -8.76
N ALA A 35 4.11 -6.63 -8.77
CA ALA A 35 3.26 -6.45 -9.94
C ALA A 35 4.04 -5.94 -11.16
N GLN A 36 4.99 -5.02 -10.96
CA GLN A 36 5.84 -4.52 -12.05
C GLN A 36 6.69 -5.65 -12.64
N ARG A 37 7.32 -6.48 -11.80
CA ARG A 37 8.09 -7.65 -12.26
C ARG A 37 7.25 -8.64 -13.08
N LEU A 38 5.98 -8.83 -12.70
CA LEU A 38 5.06 -9.68 -13.46
C LEU A 38 4.73 -9.08 -14.83
N ILE A 39 4.52 -7.76 -14.90
CA ILE A 39 4.28 -7.03 -16.15
C ILE A 39 5.51 -7.09 -17.06
N ASP A 40 6.69 -6.84 -16.51
CA ASP A 40 7.96 -6.92 -17.24
C ASP A 40 8.22 -8.35 -17.75
N GLY A 41 7.75 -9.36 -17.02
CA GLY A 41 7.73 -10.77 -17.44
C GLY A 41 6.60 -11.15 -18.41
N GLY A 42 5.85 -10.18 -18.95
CA GLY A 42 4.83 -10.39 -19.97
C GLY A 42 3.42 -10.71 -19.45
N ARG A 43 3.18 -10.64 -18.14
CA ARG A 43 1.83 -10.85 -17.58
C ARG A 43 1.02 -9.55 -17.64
N GLY A 44 -0.15 -9.60 -18.26
CA GLY A 44 -1.06 -8.46 -18.32
C GLY A 44 -1.74 -8.13 -16.98
N THR A 45 -2.17 -6.88 -16.81
CA THR A 45 -2.82 -6.41 -15.58
C THR A 45 -4.16 -7.09 -15.28
N THR A 46 -4.86 -7.59 -16.30
CA THR A 46 -6.06 -8.44 -16.14
C THR A 46 -5.74 -9.77 -15.45
N TRP A 47 -4.61 -10.40 -15.79
CA TRP A 47 -4.21 -11.67 -15.17
C TRP A 47 -3.83 -11.46 -13.71
N ILE A 48 -3.08 -10.38 -13.41
CA ILE A 48 -2.70 -10.00 -12.05
C ILE A 48 -3.95 -9.70 -11.20
N ALA A 49 -4.92 -8.97 -11.76
CA ALA A 49 -6.18 -8.66 -11.11
C ALA A 49 -6.95 -9.92 -10.68
N ALA A 50 -7.00 -10.93 -11.56
CA ALA A 50 -7.63 -12.22 -11.25
C ALA A 50 -6.93 -12.95 -10.08
N GLN A 51 -5.60 -12.90 -10.00
CA GLN A 51 -4.85 -13.53 -8.90
C GLN A 51 -5.07 -12.83 -7.56
N LEU A 52 -5.25 -11.51 -7.57
CA LEU A 52 -5.39 -10.69 -6.38
C LEU A 52 -6.85 -10.52 -5.93
N GLY A 53 -7.83 -11.01 -6.70
CA GLY A 53 -9.25 -10.81 -6.43
C GLY A 53 -9.68 -9.34 -6.51
N VAL A 54 -8.99 -8.52 -7.31
CA VAL A 54 -9.30 -7.09 -7.48
C VAL A 54 -9.62 -6.79 -8.94
N THR A 55 -10.08 -5.56 -9.21
CA THR A 55 -10.31 -5.10 -10.58
C THR A 55 -8.99 -4.76 -11.30
N LYS A 56 -9.00 -4.82 -12.63
CA LYS A 56 -7.86 -4.33 -13.45
C LYS A 56 -7.51 -2.88 -13.13
N GLN A 57 -8.51 -2.03 -12.90
CA GLN A 57 -8.32 -0.63 -12.53
C GLN A 57 -7.57 -0.47 -11.20
N ALA A 58 -7.82 -1.34 -10.22
CA ALA A 58 -7.09 -1.34 -8.96
C ALA A 58 -5.60 -1.65 -9.18
N VAL A 59 -5.31 -2.65 -10.03
CA VAL A 59 -3.93 -3.00 -10.43
C VAL A 59 -3.24 -1.84 -11.14
N ASP A 60 -3.89 -1.27 -12.16
CA ASP A 60 -3.37 -0.12 -12.89
C ASP A 60 -3.11 1.06 -11.94
N GLY A 61 -4.00 1.29 -10.97
CA GLY A 61 -3.91 2.37 -10.00
C GLY A 61 -2.68 2.28 -9.09
N PHE A 62 -2.39 1.10 -8.53
CA PHE A 62 -1.22 0.96 -7.65
C PHE A 62 0.10 0.78 -8.40
N VAL A 63 0.08 0.27 -9.63
CA VAL A 63 1.26 0.22 -10.52
C VAL A 63 1.67 1.64 -10.94
N LYS A 64 0.71 2.44 -11.42
CA LYS A 64 0.96 3.82 -11.91
C LYS A 64 1.19 4.85 -10.80
N TYR A 65 0.97 4.50 -9.53
CA TYR A 65 1.16 5.44 -8.41
C TYR A 65 2.59 6.00 -8.32
N LYS A 66 3.63 5.23 -8.69
CA LYS A 66 5.02 5.72 -8.70
C LYS A 66 5.26 6.78 -9.80
N GLN A 67 4.64 6.63 -10.98
CA GLN A 67 4.77 7.59 -12.09
C GLN A 67 4.29 9.00 -11.71
N ARG A 68 3.26 9.10 -10.86
CA ARG A 68 2.73 10.41 -10.42
C ARG A 68 3.64 11.14 -9.43
N LYS A 69 4.36 10.42 -8.55
CA LYS A 69 5.36 11.05 -7.67
C LYS A 69 6.60 11.47 -8.45
N THR A 70 7.13 10.61 -9.30
CA THR A 70 8.36 10.91 -10.09
C THR A 70 8.18 12.04 -11.11
N HIS A 71 6.95 12.30 -11.58
CA HIS A 71 6.66 13.38 -12.52
C HIS A 71 6.25 14.71 -11.85
N ALA A 72 6.01 14.72 -10.54
CA ALA A 72 5.72 15.92 -9.76
C ALA A 72 7.00 16.58 -9.17
N GLU A 73 8.13 15.89 -9.26
CA GLU A 73 9.45 16.34 -8.77
C GLU A 73 10.40 16.76 -9.91
N LYS A 74 9.88 17.02 -11.12
CA LYS A 74 10.59 17.60 -12.27
C LYS A 74 9.99 18.94 -12.65
#